data_AF-G3HYV2-F1
#
_entry.id   AF-G3HYV2-F1
#
_cell.length_a   1.000
_cell.length_b   1.000
_cell.length_c   1.000
_cell.angle_alpha   90.00
_cell.angle_beta   90.00
_cell.angle_gamma   90.00
#
_symmetry.space_group_name_H-M   'P 1'
#
loop_
_entity.id
_entity.type
_entity.pdbx_description
1 polymer ?
#
loop_
_entity_poly.entity_id
_entity_poly.type
_entity_poly.pdbx_seq_one_letter_code
_entity_poly.pdbx_strand_id
1 'polypeptide(L)'
;MFSRFKRLKSLDLQQNEISKIESDAFFGLNKLTTLLLQHNQIKVLTEEVFIYTPLLSYLRLYDNPWHCMCELETLVSMLQIPRNRNLGNYAKCESPPAMKNKKLLQLKPEELCDEEEREQLDPKPQVSGRPPVIRPEADSTLCHNYVFPIQTLDCKSKELKKVPGNIPPDIVKLDLSYNKISQLRPKEFEDAHELKKLNLSSNGIGFIDPAAFLGLTHLEELDLSNNNLQNFDYGVLEDLYFLKLLWLRDNPWRCDYNIHYLYYWLKHHYNVHYNGLECKTPEEYKGWPVGKYVRSYYEECPKDKLPAYPETFDQDTEDDDWEKIHRDHTAKKHRVRITIVG
;
A
#
# COMPACT_ATOMS: atom_id res chain seq x y z
N MET A 1 25.95 -3.28 -5.48
CA MET A 1 27.05 -4.26 -5.24
C MET A 1 26.57 -5.71 -5.08
N PHE A 2 25.40 -5.97 -4.47
CA PHE A 2 24.96 -7.33 -4.09
C PHE A 2 23.97 -8.01 -5.06
N SER A 3 23.77 -7.44 -6.25
CA SER A 3 22.68 -7.81 -7.19
C SER A 3 22.70 -9.26 -7.70
N ARG A 4 23.82 -9.96 -7.54
CA ARG A 4 23.97 -11.37 -7.90
C ARG A 4 23.45 -12.32 -6.82
N PHE A 5 23.32 -11.87 -5.57
CA PHE A 5 22.97 -12.70 -4.42
C PHE A 5 21.45 -12.71 -4.13
N LYS A 6 20.62 -13.00 -5.15
CA LYS A 6 19.14 -12.93 -5.09
C LYS A 6 18.47 -13.86 -4.07
N ARG A 7 19.21 -14.81 -3.48
CA ARG A 7 18.71 -15.76 -2.48
C ARG A 7 19.17 -15.41 -1.05
N LEU A 8 19.95 -14.34 -0.89
CA LEU A 8 20.51 -13.96 0.40
C LEU A 8 19.38 -13.54 1.35
N LYS A 9 19.36 -14.14 2.54
CA LYS A 9 18.37 -13.85 3.60
C LYS A 9 18.95 -12.99 4.72
N SER A 10 20.24 -13.13 4.98
CA SER A 10 20.95 -12.37 6.02
C SER A 10 22.21 -11.76 5.43
N LEU A 11 22.40 -10.47 5.68
CA LEU A 11 23.58 -9.72 5.30
C LEU A 11 24.15 -9.03 6.53
N ASP A 12 25.36 -9.40 6.91
CA ASP A 12 26.08 -8.82 8.03
C ASP A 12 27.16 -7.86 7.51
N LEU A 13 27.01 -6.58 7.85
CA LEU A 13 27.94 -5.50 7.54
C LEU A 13 28.36 -4.75 8.81
N GLN A 14 28.13 -5.33 10.00
CA GLN A 14 28.48 -4.70 11.26
C GLN A 14 29.99 -4.57 11.44
N GLN A 15 30.44 -3.64 12.30
CA GLN A 15 31.86 -3.46 12.66
C GLN A 15 32.76 -3.19 11.44
N ASN A 16 32.29 -2.33 10.53
CA ASN A 16 33.08 -1.83 9.41
C ASN A 16 33.25 -0.31 9.52
N GLU A 17 33.84 0.30 8.51
CA GLU A 17 34.05 1.75 8.41
C GLU A 17 33.07 2.40 7.43
N ILE A 18 31.88 1.82 7.27
CA ILE A 18 30.89 2.30 6.30
C ILE A 18 30.39 3.67 6.75
N SER A 19 30.62 4.70 5.93
CA SER A 19 30.19 6.07 6.22
C SER A 19 29.02 6.54 5.36
N LYS A 20 28.85 5.93 4.17
CA LYS A 20 27.79 6.23 3.21
C LYS A 20 27.28 4.94 2.58
N ILE A 21 25.97 4.86 2.37
CA ILE A 21 25.32 3.80 1.61
C ILE A 21 24.56 4.47 0.47
N GLU A 22 24.80 4.04 -0.76
CA GLU A 22 24.08 4.53 -1.94
C GLU A 22 22.69 3.91 -2.00
N SER A 23 21.70 4.62 -2.55
CA SER A 23 20.27 4.20 -2.55
C SER A 23 20.04 2.87 -3.26
N ASP A 24 20.88 2.48 -4.22
CA ASP A 24 20.83 1.22 -4.95
C ASP A 24 21.76 0.13 -4.39
N ALA A 25 22.43 0.36 -3.26
CA ALA A 25 23.46 -0.54 -2.73
C ALA A 25 22.95 -1.98 -2.56
N PHE A 26 21.70 -2.13 -2.09
CA PHE A 26 21.00 -3.39 -1.84
C PHE A 26 20.13 -3.88 -3.00
N PHE A 27 20.25 -3.28 -4.18
CA PHE A 27 19.52 -3.69 -5.38
C PHE A 27 19.65 -5.21 -5.63
N GLY A 28 18.51 -5.87 -5.81
CA GLY A 28 18.42 -7.31 -6.09
C GLY A 28 18.33 -8.23 -4.85
N LEU A 29 18.38 -7.69 -3.64
CA LEU A 29 18.27 -8.44 -2.38
C LEU A 29 16.82 -8.65 -1.90
N ASN A 30 15.94 -9.07 -2.81
CA ASN A 30 14.49 -9.19 -2.57
C ASN A 30 14.07 -10.30 -1.57
N LYS A 31 14.99 -11.17 -1.15
CA LYS A 31 14.78 -12.21 -0.12
C LYS A 31 15.42 -11.88 1.23
N LEU A 32 16.03 -10.71 1.36
CA LEU A 32 16.72 -10.31 2.58
C LEU A 32 15.73 -10.05 3.71
N THR A 33 15.91 -10.73 4.83
CA THR A 33 15.13 -10.57 6.06
C THR A 33 15.93 -9.93 7.18
N THR A 34 17.26 -10.03 7.13
CA THR A 34 18.16 -9.56 8.17
C THR A 34 19.28 -8.72 7.59
N LEU A 35 19.44 -7.50 8.10
CA LEU A 35 20.52 -6.58 7.76
C LEU A 35 21.14 -6.00 9.03
N LEU A 36 22.43 -6.21 9.20
CA LEU A 36 23.19 -5.75 10.36
C LEU A 36 24.15 -4.64 9.93
N LEU A 37 23.93 -3.41 10.43
CA LEU A 37 24.72 -2.22 10.09
C LEU A 37 25.33 -1.54 11.33
N GLN A 38 25.17 -2.12 12.52
CA GLN A 38 25.68 -1.54 13.77
C GLN A 38 27.21 -1.43 13.78
N HIS A 39 27.74 -0.52 14.61
CA HIS A 39 29.19 -0.27 14.72
C HIS A 39 29.82 0.13 13.38
N ASN A 40 29.25 1.12 12.71
CA ASN A 40 29.78 1.73 11.49
C ASN A 40 29.90 3.26 11.68
N GLN A 41 30.16 3.99 10.61
CA GLN A 41 30.35 5.45 10.61
C GLN A 41 29.22 6.19 9.86
N ILE A 42 28.03 5.57 9.80
CA ILE A 42 26.88 6.10 9.05
C ILE A 42 26.30 7.29 9.81
N LYS A 43 26.27 8.44 9.14
CA LYS A 43 25.67 9.66 9.70
C LYS A 43 24.21 9.81 9.29
N VAL A 44 23.90 9.50 8.04
CA VAL A 44 22.59 9.70 7.44
C VAL A 44 22.25 8.48 6.59
N LEU A 45 20.99 8.08 6.63
CA LEU A 45 20.43 7.00 5.82
C LEU A 45 18.96 7.34 5.59
N THR A 46 18.48 7.22 4.36
CA THR A 46 17.07 7.47 4.00
C THR A 46 16.30 6.16 3.92
N GLU A 47 14.98 6.19 3.78
CA GLU A 47 14.20 4.95 3.58
C GLU A 47 14.44 4.28 2.22
N GLU A 48 14.88 5.06 1.21
CA GLU A 48 15.03 4.61 -0.18
C GLU A 48 15.92 3.37 -0.32
N VAL A 49 16.94 3.28 0.52
CA VAL A 49 17.91 2.18 0.50
C VAL A 49 17.23 0.84 0.79
N PHE A 50 16.08 0.85 1.47
CA PHE A 50 15.31 -0.35 1.84
C PHE A 50 14.22 -0.73 0.83
N ILE A 51 13.98 0.09 -0.21
CA ILE A 51 12.99 -0.20 -1.28
C ILE A 51 13.28 -1.57 -1.92
N TYR A 52 14.56 -1.95 -2.02
CA TYR A 52 14.99 -3.21 -2.63
C TYR A 52 14.95 -4.42 -1.68
N THR A 53 14.56 -4.24 -0.41
CA THR A 53 14.51 -5.27 0.64
C THR A 53 13.12 -5.35 1.30
N PRO A 54 12.05 -5.70 0.57
CA PRO A 54 10.66 -5.64 1.06
C PRO A 54 10.34 -6.66 2.17
N LEU A 55 11.17 -7.69 2.34
CA LEU A 55 11.01 -8.72 3.37
C LEU A 55 11.84 -8.46 4.64
N LEU A 56 12.49 -7.30 4.73
CA LEU A 56 13.36 -6.96 5.85
C LEU A 56 12.54 -6.88 7.15
N SER A 57 12.86 -7.76 8.09
CA SER A 57 12.17 -7.87 9.38
C SER A 57 13.09 -7.66 10.57
N TYR A 58 14.40 -7.66 10.33
CA TYR A 58 15.43 -7.44 11.35
C TYR A 58 16.51 -6.50 10.85
N LEU A 59 16.55 -5.29 11.39
CA LEU A 59 17.50 -4.23 11.03
C LEU A 59 18.16 -3.68 12.29
N ARG A 60 19.50 -3.74 12.36
CA ARG A 60 20.28 -3.17 13.45
C ARG A 60 21.07 -1.95 12.98
N LEU A 61 20.86 -0.82 13.67
CA LEU A 61 21.42 0.49 13.31
C LEU A 61 22.19 1.17 14.46
N TYR A 62 22.21 0.60 15.67
CA TYR A 62 22.85 1.23 16.82
C TYR A 62 24.37 1.36 16.64
N ASP A 63 25.01 2.22 17.46
CA ASP A 63 26.44 2.53 17.37
C ASP A 63 26.89 2.97 15.97
N ASN A 64 26.12 3.91 15.41
CA ASN A 64 26.50 4.72 14.26
C ASN A 64 26.36 6.20 14.67
N PRO A 65 27.20 7.11 14.13
CA PRO A 65 27.17 8.53 14.46
C PRO A 65 26.00 9.27 13.79
N TRP A 66 24.76 8.84 14.06
CA TRP A 66 23.55 9.38 13.44
C TRP A 66 23.44 10.90 13.62
N HIS A 67 23.36 11.60 12.50
CA HIS A 67 23.13 13.03 12.42
C HIS A 67 21.64 13.26 12.21
N CYS A 68 20.93 13.47 13.32
CA CYS A 68 19.48 13.62 13.38
C CYS A 68 19.08 15.04 12.98
N MET A 69 19.06 15.25 11.68
CA MET A 69 18.56 16.44 11.00
C MET A 69 17.57 16.00 9.91
N CYS A 70 17.15 16.94 9.07
CA CYS A 70 16.05 16.72 8.15
C CYS A 70 16.24 15.52 7.20
N GLU A 71 17.47 15.27 6.75
CA GLU A 71 17.82 14.14 5.88
C GLU A 71 17.53 12.75 6.50
N LEU A 72 17.35 12.66 7.82
CA LEU A 72 17.06 11.42 8.55
C LEU A 72 15.54 11.20 8.78
N GLU A 73 14.70 12.17 8.40
CA GLU A 73 13.26 12.14 8.64
C GLU A 73 12.61 10.86 8.10
N THR A 74 12.85 10.54 6.83
CA THR A 74 12.21 9.39 6.16
C THR A 74 12.58 8.06 6.82
N LEU A 75 13.83 7.90 7.26
CA LEU A 75 14.25 6.74 8.04
C LEU A 75 13.51 6.66 9.37
N VAL A 76 13.40 7.78 10.09
CA VAL A 76 12.72 7.83 11.39
C VAL A 76 11.25 7.48 11.24
N SER A 77 10.56 8.02 10.22
CA SER A 77 9.18 7.70 9.88
C SER A 77 9.01 6.21 9.55
N MET A 78 9.90 5.64 8.72
CA MET A 78 9.87 4.21 8.38
C MET A 78 10.04 3.32 9.61
N LEU A 79 10.96 3.66 10.52
CA LEU A 79 11.21 2.89 11.74
C LEU A 79 10.00 2.89 12.70
N GLN A 80 9.15 3.91 12.65
CA GLN A 80 7.98 4.07 13.53
C GLN A 80 6.72 3.33 13.07
N ILE A 81 6.71 2.82 11.83
CA ILE A 81 5.60 2.03 11.30
C ILE A 81 5.33 0.83 12.23
N PRO A 82 4.08 0.54 12.63
CA PRO A 82 3.78 -0.54 13.58
C PRO A 82 4.27 -1.94 13.18
N ARG A 83 4.46 -2.20 11.89
CA ARG A 83 5.06 -3.45 11.37
C ARG A 83 6.58 -3.53 11.61
N ASN A 84 7.24 -2.39 11.77
CA ASN A 84 8.69 -2.22 11.91
C ASN A 84 9.16 -2.14 13.38
N ARG A 85 8.33 -2.57 14.35
CA ARG A 85 8.63 -2.55 15.80
C ARG A 85 9.98 -3.14 16.20
N ASN A 86 10.57 -4.01 15.37
CA ASN A 86 11.85 -4.65 15.62
C ASN A 86 13.04 -4.01 14.87
N LEU A 87 12.81 -3.03 13.99
CA LEU A 87 13.84 -2.36 13.21
C LEU A 87 14.42 -1.17 14.00
N GLY A 88 15.72 -0.93 13.85
CA GLY A 88 16.37 0.28 14.38
C GLY A 88 16.41 0.36 15.92
N ASN A 89 16.15 -0.74 16.62
CA ASN A 89 16.19 -0.78 18.08
C ASN A 89 17.55 -0.31 18.62
N TYR A 90 17.49 0.51 19.66
CA TYR A 90 18.63 1.11 20.35
C TYR A 90 19.45 2.13 19.56
N ALA A 91 19.09 2.43 18.30
CA ALA A 91 19.74 3.50 17.55
C ALA A 91 19.43 4.86 18.20
N LYS A 92 20.47 5.70 18.33
CA LYS A 92 20.39 7.02 18.97
C LYS A 92 21.13 8.05 18.14
N CYS A 93 20.69 9.29 18.22
CA CYS A 93 21.39 10.43 17.63
C CYS A 93 22.73 10.67 18.34
N GLU A 94 23.76 10.94 17.56
CA GLU A 94 25.05 11.45 18.06
C GLU A 94 25.14 12.97 17.91
N SER A 95 24.48 13.52 16.88
CA SER A 95 24.44 14.95 16.58
C SER A 95 23.08 15.32 15.95
N PRO A 96 22.68 16.61 15.94
CA PRO A 96 23.29 17.75 16.62
C PRO A 96 23.24 17.63 18.16
N PRO A 97 24.00 18.44 18.93
CA PRO A 97 24.07 18.33 20.39
C PRO A 97 22.71 18.36 21.10
N ALA A 98 21.74 19.09 20.55
CA ALA A 98 20.38 19.18 21.08
C ALA A 98 19.60 17.84 21.00
N MET A 99 19.94 16.99 20.02
CA MET A 99 19.30 15.69 19.81
C MET A 99 20.12 14.52 20.36
N LYS A 100 21.34 14.78 20.85
CA LYS A 100 22.27 13.73 21.29
C LYS A 100 21.62 12.78 22.30
N ASN A 101 21.84 11.49 22.12
CA ASN A 101 21.28 10.37 22.90
C ASN A 101 19.77 10.14 22.78
N LYS A 102 19.01 10.95 22.03
CA LYS A 102 17.60 10.62 21.73
C LYS A 102 17.54 9.39 20.84
N LYS A 103 16.61 8.47 21.14
CA LYS A 103 16.40 7.26 20.34
C LYS A 103 15.66 7.61 19.06
N LEU A 104 16.12 7.08 17.92
CA LEU A 104 15.50 7.34 16.61
C LEU A 104 14.00 7.01 16.60
N LEU A 105 13.62 5.87 17.18
CA LEU A 105 12.22 5.42 17.32
C LEU A 105 11.31 6.33 18.16
N GLN A 106 11.87 7.31 18.89
CA GLN A 106 11.13 8.20 19.77
C GLN A 106 11.15 9.66 19.29
N LEU A 107 11.86 9.95 18.20
CA LEU A 107 11.89 11.28 17.61
C LEU A 107 10.58 11.56 16.91
N LYS A 108 10.16 12.81 16.90
CA LYS A 108 9.06 13.22 16.01
C LYS A 108 9.66 13.68 14.67
N PRO A 109 9.07 13.36 13.51
CA PRO A 109 9.54 13.87 12.22
C PRO A 109 9.67 15.40 12.20
N GLU A 110 8.74 16.09 12.86
CA GLU A 110 8.73 17.56 12.96
C GLU A 110 9.84 18.11 13.89
N GLU A 111 10.50 17.26 14.69
CA GLU A 111 11.70 17.66 15.45
C GLU A 111 12.97 17.63 14.58
N LEU A 112 12.92 17.00 13.39
CA LEU A 112 14.06 16.80 12.49
C LEU A 112 14.08 17.79 11.32
N CYS A 113 12.90 18.14 10.79
CA CYS A 113 12.70 19.11 9.72
C CYS A 113 11.60 20.10 10.11
N ASP A 114 11.86 21.39 9.90
CA ASP A 114 10.78 22.39 9.83
C ASP A 114 10.22 22.45 8.39
N GLU A 115 8.93 22.83 8.25
CA GLU A 115 8.22 22.90 6.95
C GLU A 115 8.97 23.75 5.89
N GLU A 116 9.68 24.81 6.29
CA GLU A 116 10.47 25.68 5.41
C GLU A 116 11.78 25.03 4.91
N GLU A 117 12.32 24.06 5.64
CA GLU A 117 13.55 23.34 5.28
C GLU A 117 13.25 22.14 4.36
N ARG A 118 12.05 21.56 4.45
CA ARG A 118 11.56 20.52 3.52
C ARG A 118 11.56 21.02 2.06
N GLU A 119 11.14 22.26 1.82
CA GLU A 119 11.13 22.86 0.48
C GLU A 119 12.53 23.16 -0.10
N GLN A 120 13.58 23.21 0.73
CA GLN A 120 14.95 23.51 0.29
C GLN A 120 15.78 22.26 -0.04
N LEU A 121 15.46 21.12 0.57
CA LEU A 121 16.13 19.83 0.32
C LEU A 121 15.64 19.16 -0.97
N ASP A 122 14.44 19.51 -1.44
CA ASP A 122 13.93 19.19 -2.77
C ASP A 122 14.05 20.38 -3.72
N PRO A 123 15.25 20.71 -4.26
CA PRO A 123 15.36 21.72 -5.28
C PRO A 123 14.55 21.28 -6.51
N LYS A 124 13.47 22.01 -6.79
CA LYS A 124 12.75 21.94 -8.08
C LYS A 124 13.78 21.93 -9.21
N PRO A 125 13.75 20.96 -10.13
CA PRO A 125 14.79 20.83 -11.15
C PRO A 125 14.80 22.09 -12.03
N GLN A 126 15.86 22.89 -11.93
CA GLN A 126 16.16 23.93 -12.91
C GLN A 126 16.67 23.27 -14.19
N VAL A 127 15.76 22.90 -15.09
CA VAL A 127 16.11 22.42 -16.42
C VAL A 127 16.24 23.60 -17.38
N SER A 128 17.42 24.21 -17.43
CA SER A 128 17.83 25.05 -18.57
C SER A 128 18.46 24.17 -19.64
N GLY A 129 17.68 23.85 -20.67
CA GLY A 129 18.14 23.10 -21.83
C GLY A 129 17.04 22.20 -22.34
N ARG A 130 16.38 22.61 -23.43
CA ARG A 130 15.23 21.94 -24.05
C ARG A 130 15.70 20.69 -24.84
N PRO A 131 15.38 19.46 -24.44
CA PRO A 131 15.18 18.36 -25.37
C PRO A 131 13.74 18.48 -25.93
N PRO A 132 13.39 17.76 -27.02
CA PRO A 132 12.13 17.98 -27.72
C PRO A 132 10.94 17.80 -26.76
N VAL A 133 9.95 18.68 -26.90
CA VAL A 133 8.73 18.72 -26.10
C VAL A 133 8.03 17.36 -26.15
N ILE A 134 8.23 16.55 -25.13
CA ILE A 134 7.32 15.46 -24.77
C ILE A 134 6.21 16.14 -23.97
N ARG A 135 4.98 15.93 -24.43
CA ARG A 135 3.74 16.53 -23.89
C ARG A 135 3.65 16.31 -22.36
N PRO A 136 2.98 17.21 -21.61
CA PRO A 136 3.00 17.18 -20.15
C PRO A 136 2.58 15.81 -19.66
N GLU A 137 3.40 15.24 -18.79
CA GLU A 137 2.93 14.23 -17.84
C GLU A 137 1.72 14.82 -17.12
N ALA A 138 0.68 14.02 -16.91
CA ALA A 138 -0.53 14.48 -16.26
C ALA A 138 -0.15 15.16 -14.94
N ASP A 139 -0.29 16.47 -14.87
CA ASP A 139 0.00 17.26 -13.68
C ASP A 139 -1.32 17.49 -12.93
N SER A 140 -1.30 17.34 -11.61
CA SER A 140 -2.49 17.52 -10.76
C SER A 140 -3.06 18.95 -10.86
N THR A 141 -2.27 19.91 -11.38
CA THR A 141 -2.71 21.28 -11.73
C THR A 141 -3.84 21.33 -12.77
N LEU A 142 -4.07 20.25 -13.54
CA LEU A 142 -5.19 20.12 -14.48
C LEU A 142 -6.53 19.78 -13.77
N CYS A 143 -6.46 19.42 -12.50
CA CYS A 143 -7.58 19.02 -11.67
C CYS A 143 -8.07 20.18 -10.80
N HIS A 144 -9.31 20.10 -10.35
CA HIS A 144 -9.87 21.07 -9.43
C HIS A 144 -9.66 20.61 -7.98
N ASN A 145 -9.04 21.45 -7.16
CA ASN A 145 -8.83 21.16 -5.73
C ASN A 145 -9.88 21.89 -4.88
N TYR A 146 -10.81 21.14 -4.30
CA TYR A 146 -11.77 21.64 -3.31
C TYR A 146 -11.20 21.46 -1.91
N VAL A 147 -10.92 22.57 -1.21
CA VAL A 147 -10.39 22.54 0.17
C VAL A 147 -11.51 22.41 1.22
N PHE A 148 -12.76 22.70 0.87
CA PHE A 148 -13.93 22.67 1.78
C PHE A 148 -15.14 21.99 1.10
N PRO A 149 -15.99 21.22 1.82
CA PRO A 149 -15.90 20.83 3.23
C PRO A 149 -14.95 19.66 3.52
N ILE A 150 -14.49 18.98 2.47
CA ILE A 150 -13.55 17.85 2.53
C ILE A 150 -12.56 18.04 1.38
N GLN A 151 -11.27 17.91 1.67
CA GLN A 151 -10.21 18.06 0.69
C GLN A 151 -10.36 17.04 -0.44
N THR A 152 -10.70 17.54 -1.62
CA THR A 152 -11.08 16.73 -2.78
C THR A 152 -10.34 17.20 -4.01
N LEU A 153 -9.59 16.31 -4.64
CA LEU A 153 -8.98 16.56 -5.94
C LEU A 153 -9.85 15.92 -7.03
N ASP A 154 -10.49 16.76 -7.84
CA ASP A 154 -11.38 16.37 -8.93
C ASP A 154 -10.65 16.46 -10.28
N CYS A 155 -10.24 15.30 -10.78
CA CYS A 155 -9.58 15.09 -12.06
C CYS A 155 -10.51 14.42 -13.08
N LYS A 156 -11.83 14.47 -12.89
CA LYS A 156 -12.80 13.78 -13.73
C LYS A 156 -12.80 14.30 -15.17
N SER A 157 -12.93 13.40 -16.15
CA SER A 157 -13.08 13.73 -17.57
C SER A 157 -11.99 14.65 -18.14
N LYS A 158 -10.74 14.45 -17.72
CA LYS A 158 -9.57 15.24 -18.15
C LYS A 158 -8.74 14.54 -19.24
N GLU A 159 -9.25 13.44 -19.78
CA GLU A 159 -8.56 12.58 -20.77
C GLU A 159 -7.20 12.04 -20.30
N LEU A 160 -7.01 11.91 -18.98
CA LEU A 160 -5.74 11.48 -18.40
C LEU A 160 -5.42 10.05 -18.81
N LYS A 161 -4.19 9.80 -19.23
CA LYS A 161 -3.72 8.44 -19.60
C LYS A 161 -3.03 7.71 -18.45
N LYS A 162 -2.73 8.45 -17.37
CA LYS A 162 -2.05 8.00 -16.16
C LYS A 162 -2.61 8.79 -14.98
N VAL A 163 -2.40 8.27 -13.77
CA VAL A 163 -2.61 9.03 -12.54
C VAL A 163 -1.70 10.29 -12.58
N PRO A 164 -2.23 11.47 -12.25
CA PRO A 164 -1.43 12.69 -12.25
C PRO A 164 -0.40 12.68 -11.12
N GLY A 165 0.78 13.25 -11.37
CA GLY A 165 1.79 13.45 -10.32
C GLY A 165 1.43 14.59 -9.37
N ASN A 166 2.19 14.74 -8.28
CA ASN A 166 2.04 15.81 -7.28
C ASN A 166 0.63 15.85 -6.66
N ILE A 167 0.11 14.69 -6.25
CA ILE A 167 -1.15 14.62 -5.51
C ILE A 167 -0.90 15.20 -4.12
N PRO A 168 -1.67 16.20 -3.64
CA PRO A 168 -1.44 16.78 -2.32
C PRO A 168 -1.62 15.71 -1.22
N PRO A 169 -0.74 15.61 -0.22
CA PRO A 169 -0.71 14.49 0.71
C PRO A 169 -1.92 14.44 1.66
N ASP A 170 -2.56 15.59 1.87
CA ASP A 170 -3.71 15.81 2.74
C ASP A 170 -5.07 15.57 2.04
N ILE A 171 -5.08 15.14 0.77
CA ILE A 171 -6.34 14.85 0.09
C ILE A 171 -7.08 13.68 0.74
N VAL A 172 -8.38 13.86 0.93
CA VAL A 172 -9.26 12.84 1.51
C VAL A 172 -10.05 12.13 0.41
N LYS A 173 -10.31 12.81 -0.70
CA LYS A 173 -11.04 12.26 -1.86
C LYS A 173 -10.31 12.58 -3.16
N LEU A 174 -10.18 11.57 -4.02
CA LEU A 174 -9.60 11.69 -5.35
C LEU A 174 -10.58 11.13 -6.38
N ASP A 175 -11.03 11.97 -7.31
CA ASP A 175 -11.86 11.56 -8.44
C ASP A 175 -11.04 11.56 -9.73
N LEU A 176 -10.70 10.37 -10.23
CA LEU A 176 -10.01 10.13 -11.50
C LEU A 176 -10.94 9.44 -12.52
N SER A 177 -12.25 9.50 -12.31
CA SER A 177 -13.21 8.81 -13.17
C SER A 177 -13.32 9.43 -14.58
N TYR A 178 -13.81 8.64 -15.53
CA TYR A 178 -14.02 9.07 -16.93
C TYR A 178 -12.74 9.55 -17.61
N ASN A 179 -11.60 8.94 -17.29
CA ASN A 179 -10.32 9.19 -17.93
C ASN A 179 -9.94 8.04 -18.87
N LYS A 180 -8.69 8.04 -19.35
CA LYS A 180 -8.12 7.06 -20.28
C LYS A 180 -6.97 6.28 -19.63
N ILE A 181 -7.01 6.09 -18.31
CA ILE A 181 -5.98 5.38 -17.56
C ILE A 181 -6.11 3.89 -17.89
N SER A 182 -5.03 3.29 -18.40
CA SER A 182 -5.06 1.90 -18.89
C SER A 182 -4.42 0.89 -17.94
N GLN A 183 -3.62 1.35 -16.98
CA GLN A 183 -2.92 0.54 -16.00
C GLN A 183 -2.59 1.40 -14.79
N LEU A 184 -2.51 0.78 -13.61
CA LEU A 184 -1.97 1.42 -12.41
C LEU A 184 -0.57 0.88 -12.14
N ARG A 185 0.39 1.79 -12.01
CA ARG A 185 1.82 1.49 -11.78
C ARG A 185 2.14 1.48 -10.28
N PRO A 186 3.28 0.90 -9.87
CA PRO A 186 3.75 0.97 -8.49
C PRO A 186 3.76 2.42 -7.98
N LYS A 187 3.37 2.61 -6.71
CA LYS A 187 3.53 3.89 -5.98
C LYS A 187 2.80 5.09 -6.61
N GLU A 188 1.78 4.87 -7.44
CA GLU A 188 1.02 5.97 -8.08
C GLU A 188 0.26 6.86 -7.10
N PHE A 189 0.00 6.36 -5.88
CA PHE A 189 -0.66 7.09 -4.81
C PHE A 189 0.20 7.17 -3.55
N GLU A 190 1.52 7.02 -3.68
CA GLU A 190 2.45 6.94 -2.54
C GLU A 190 2.29 8.13 -1.60
N ASP A 191 2.17 9.35 -2.12
CA ASP A 191 2.06 10.56 -1.30
C ASP A 191 0.66 10.77 -0.66
N ALA A 192 -0.38 10.07 -1.12
CA ALA A 192 -1.77 10.33 -0.75
C ALA A 192 -2.22 9.52 0.49
N HIS A 193 -1.47 9.62 1.59
CA HIS A 193 -1.66 8.79 2.79
C HIS A 193 -3.01 8.99 3.52
N GLU A 194 -3.59 10.19 3.43
CA GLU A 194 -4.88 10.54 4.06
C GLU A 194 -6.09 10.20 3.19
N LEU A 195 -5.86 9.63 2.01
CA LEU A 195 -6.91 9.34 1.04
C LEU A 195 -7.88 8.28 1.58
N LYS A 196 -9.15 8.64 1.67
CA LYS A 196 -10.25 7.77 2.12
C LYS A 196 -11.14 7.30 0.98
N LYS A 197 -11.27 8.09 -0.08
CA LYS A 197 -12.12 7.76 -1.24
C LYS A 197 -11.36 7.94 -2.54
N LEU A 198 -11.25 6.86 -3.30
CA LEU A 198 -10.61 6.85 -4.61
C LEU A 198 -11.61 6.36 -5.66
N ASN A 199 -11.92 7.24 -6.61
CA ASN A 199 -12.76 6.89 -7.75
C ASN A 199 -11.92 6.77 -9.02
N LEU A 200 -11.79 5.54 -9.52
CA LEU A 200 -11.09 5.19 -10.76
C LEU A 200 -12.07 4.62 -11.80
N SER A 201 -13.38 4.78 -11.59
CA SER A 201 -14.39 4.22 -12.46
C SER A 201 -14.36 4.78 -13.88
N SER A 202 -14.91 4.03 -14.83
CA SER A 202 -15.01 4.46 -16.24
C SER A 202 -13.66 4.88 -16.83
N ASN A 203 -12.63 4.07 -16.58
CA ASN A 203 -11.33 4.17 -17.21
C ASN A 203 -11.12 2.95 -18.13
N GLY A 204 -9.89 2.70 -18.57
CA GLY A 204 -9.52 1.53 -19.37
C GLY A 204 -8.59 0.58 -18.62
N ILE A 205 -8.63 0.55 -17.29
CA ILE A 205 -7.64 -0.15 -16.45
C ILE A 205 -7.76 -1.64 -16.70
N GLY A 206 -6.74 -2.24 -17.29
CA GLY A 206 -6.66 -3.70 -17.50
C GLY A 206 -5.69 -4.40 -16.55
N PHE A 207 -4.83 -3.63 -15.89
CA PHE A 207 -3.77 -4.15 -15.02
C PHE A 207 -3.54 -3.19 -13.86
N ILE A 208 -3.40 -3.74 -12.65
CA ILE A 208 -3.06 -3.02 -11.43
C ILE A 208 -1.83 -3.70 -10.85
N ASP A 209 -0.73 -2.97 -10.74
CA ASP A 209 0.47 -3.49 -10.10
C ASP A 209 0.21 -3.77 -8.60
N PRO A 210 0.74 -4.86 -8.01
CA PRO A 210 0.59 -5.14 -6.58
C PRO A 210 1.03 -4.00 -5.64
N ALA A 211 1.95 -3.14 -6.09
CA ALA A 211 2.41 -1.98 -5.33
C ALA A 211 1.69 -0.68 -5.72
N ALA A 212 0.63 -0.72 -6.55
CA ALA A 212 -0.05 0.48 -7.03
C ALA A 212 -0.77 1.24 -5.91
N PHE A 213 -1.42 0.52 -4.99
CA PHE A 213 -2.12 1.09 -3.83
C PHE A 213 -1.27 1.14 -2.56
N LEU A 214 0.06 0.96 -2.70
CA LEU A 214 0.97 1.07 -1.58
C LEU A 214 0.84 2.45 -0.92
N GLY A 215 0.71 2.47 0.41
CA GLY A 215 0.59 3.71 1.19
C GLY A 215 -0.85 4.19 1.43
N LEU A 216 -1.85 3.63 0.72
CA LEU A 216 -3.28 3.96 0.89
C LEU A 216 -3.93 3.29 2.13
N THR A 217 -3.27 3.45 3.28
CA THR A 217 -3.61 2.74 4.51
C THR A 217 -4.89 3.23 5.18
N HIS A 218 -5.48 4.36 4.76
CA HIS A 218 -6.75 4.87 5.27
C HIS A 218 -7.91 4.75 4.27
N LEU A 219 -7.68 4.09 3.12
CA LEU A 219 -8.69 4.02 2.07
C LEU A 219 -9.91 3.23 2.53
N GLU A 220 -11.08 3.86 2.48
CA GLU A 220 -12.36 3.27 2.88
C GLU A 220 -13.22 2.89 1.67
N GLU A 221 -13.09 3.64 0.57
CA GLU A 221 -13.95 3.52 -0.60
C GLU A 221 -13.09 3.50 -1.87
N LEU A 222 -13.17 2.40 -2.62
CA LEU A 222 -12.48 2.23 -3.89
C LEU A 222 -13.46 1.86 -5.00
N ASP A 223 -13.62 2.74 -5.97
CA ASP A 223 -14.44 2.48 -7.16
C ASP A 223 -13.57 2.14 -8.37
N LEU A 224 -13.63 0.87 -8.79
CA LEU A 224 -12.96 0.34 -9.98
C LEU A 224 -13.98 -0.10 -11.04
N SER A 225 -15.25 0.30 -10.91
CA SER A 225 -16.31 -0.10 -11.84
C SER A 225 -16.07 0.42 -13.25
N ASN A 226 -16.63 -0.28 -14.25
CA ASN A 226 -16.53 0.09 -15.65
C ASN A 226 -15.06 0.28 -16.10
N ASN A 227 -14.26 -0.77 -15.91
CA ASN A 227 -12.85 -0.85 -16.35
C ASN A 227 -12.66 -2.14 -17.17
N ASN A 228 -11.41 -2.51 -17.47
CA ASN A 228 -11.07 -3.69 -18.27
C ASN A 228 -10.39 -4.80 -17.42
N LEU A 229 -10.70 -4.86 -16.13
CA LEU A 229 -10.08 -5.80 -15.19
C LEU A 229 -10.62 -7.21 -15.38
N GLN A 230 -9.71 -8.18 -15.51
CA GLN A 230 -10.09 -9.59 -15.65
C GLN A 230 -9.86 -10.37 -14.36
N ASN A 231 -8.91 -9.95 -13.53
CA ASN A 231 -8.57 -10.53 -12.22
C ASN A 231 -7.72 -9.51 -11.46
N PHE A 232 -7.38 -9.82 -10.20
CA PHE A 232 -6.33 -9.12 -9.46
C PHE A 232 -5.16 -10.08 -9.22
N ASP A 233 -3.95 -9.57 -9.45
CA ASP A 233 -2.73 -10.25 -9.03
C ASP A 233 -2.63 -10.28 -7.50
N TYR A 234 -1.92 -11.27 -7.00
CA TYR A 234 -1.64 -11.38 -5.58
C TYR A 234 -0.94 -10.13 -5.05
N GLY A 235 -1.47 -9.57 -3.97
CA GLY A 235 -0.90 -8.40 -3.29
C GLY A 235 -1.60 -7.08 -3.60
N VAL A 236 -2.37 -6.98 -4.69
CA VAL A 236 -3.04 -5.73 -5.11
C VAL A 236 -3.86 -5.08 -3.99
N LEU A 237 -4.58 -5.87 -3.19
CA LEU A 237 -5.42 -5.37 -2.10
C LEU A 237 -4.80 -5.56 -0.71
N GLU A 238 -3.53 -5.97 -0.61
CA GLU A 238 -2.92 -6.40 0.66
C GLU A 238 -2.84 -5.26 1.70
N ASP A 239 -2.61 -4.03 1.25
CA ASP A 239 -2.45 -2.86 2.12
C ASP A 239 -3.74 -2.06 2.37
N LEU A 240 -4.88 -2.49 1.83
CA LEU A 240 -6.17 -1.79 1.96
C LEU A 240 -6.96 -2.23 3.21
N TYR A 241 -6.34 -2.09 4.39
CA TYR A 241 -6.85 -2.64 5.65
C TYR A 241 -8.20 -2.07 6.13
N PHE A 242 -8.50 -0.83 5.76
CA PHE A 242 -9.71 -0.11 6.19
C PHE A 242 -10.77 -0.01 5.10
N LEU A 243 -10.59 -0.74 4.00
CA LEU A 243 -11.54 -0.73 2.90
C LEU A 243 -12.90 -1.23 3.40
N LYS A 244 -13.95 -0.49 3.05
CA LYS A 244 -15.35 -0.79 3.41
C LYS A 244 -16.18 -1.02 2.17
N LEU A 245 -15.95 -0.25 1.11
CA LEU A 245 -16.73 -0.30 -0.12
C LEU A 245 -15.80 -0.51 -1.32
N LEU A 246 -16.09 -1.55 -2.11
CA LEU A 246 -15.33 -1.90 -3.30
C LEU A 246 -16.29 -2.12 -4.49
N TRP A 247 -16.32 -1.20 -5.45
CA TRP A 247 -17.15 -1.34 -6.65
C TRP A 247 -16.37 -2.00 -7.78
N LEU A 248 -16.88 -3.13 -8.28
CA LEU A 248 -16.22 -3.96 -9.31
C LEU A 248 -17.12 -4.25 -10.51
N ARG A 249 -18.32 -3.65 -10.56
CA ARG A 249 -19.27 -3.80 -11.68
C ARG A 249 -18.65 -3.44 -13.00
N ASP A 250 -19.20 -4.03 -14.07
CA ASP A 250 -18.84 -3.69 -15.45
C ASP A 250 -17.35 -3.88 -15.76
N ASN A 251 -16.75 -4.93 -15.20
CA ASN A 251 -15.42 -5.41 -15.56
C ASN A 251 -15.53 -6.81 -16.20
N PRO A 252 -14.65 -7.15 -17.17
CA PRO A 252 -14.64 -8.44 -17.85
C PRO A 252 -14.00 -9.56 -17.00
N TRP A 253 -14.50 -9.81 -15.79
CA TRP A 253 -13.93 -10.81 -14.88
C TRP A 253 -13.80 -12.18 -15.55
N ARG A 254 -12.57 -12.70 -15.54
CA ARG A 254 -12.20 -13.98 -16.12
C ARG A 254 -12.15 -15.04 -15.03
N CYS A 255 -13.09 -15.97 -15.08
CA CYS A 255 -13.22 -17.08 -14.16
C CYS A 255 -12.30 -18.23 -14.57
N ASP A 256 -11.03 -18.03 -14.24
CA ASP A 256 -9.96 -19.03 -14.28
C ASP A 256 -9.25 -19.11 -12.91
N TYR A 257 -8.09 -19.76 -12.85
CA TYR A 257 -7.33 -19.88 -11.62
C TYR A 257 -6.98 -18.52 -10.97
N ASN A 258 -6.77 -17.45 -11.75
CA ASN A 258 -6.30 -16.16 -11.24
C ASN A 258 -7.37 -15.39 -10.45
N ILE A 259 -8.67 -15.68 -10.66
CA ILE A 259 -9.74 -15.00 -9.92
C ILE A 259 -9.82 -15.40 -8.44
N HIS A 260 -9.17 -16.52 -8.09
CA HIS A 260 -9.23 -17.10 -6.75
C HIS A 260 -8.70 -16.13 -5.68
N TYR A 261 -7.64 -15.38 -5.99
CA TYR A 261 -7.08 -14.39 -5.05
C TYR A 261 -8.13 -13.37 -4.62
N LEU A 262 -8.79 -12.71 -5.59
CA LEU A 262 -9.80 -11.69 -5.32
C LEU A 262 -10.98 -12.28 -4.52
N TYR A 263 -11.45 -13.47 -4.91
CA TYR A 263 -12.51 -14.14 -4.18
C TYR A 263 -12.14 -14.45 -2.73
N TYR A 264 -10.96 -15.05 -2.50
CA TYR A 264 -10.52 -15.40 -1.15
C TYR A 264 -10.22 -14.18 -0.30
N TRP A 265 -9.66 -13.12 -0.88
CA TRP A 265 -9.44 -11.86 -0.18
C TRP A 265 -10.78 -11.31 0.33
N LEU A 266 -11.82 -11.26 -0.51
CA LEU A 266 -13.15 -10.81 -0.11
C LEU A 266 -13.80 -11.71 0.94
N LYS A 267 -13.58 -13.03 0.87
CA LYS A 267 -14.05 -13.97 1.88
C LYS A 267 -13.41 -13.74 3.25
N HIS A 268 -12.13 -13.36 3.30
CA HIS A 268 -11.45 -13.06 4.57
C HIS A 268 -11.78 -11.66 5.09
N HIS A 269 -12.15 -10.72 4.21
CA HIS A 269 -12.50 -9.35 4.56
C HIS A 269 -14.02 -9.12 4.52
N TYR A 270 -14.75 -9.84 5.38
CA TYR A 270 -16.22 -9.83 5.43
C TYR A 270 -16.86 -8.46 5.70
N ASN A 271 -16.10 -7.48 6.20
CA ASN A 271 -16.57 -6.10 6.41
C ASN A 271 -16.57 -5.28 5.12
N VAL A 272 -15.92 -5.76 4.06
CA VAL A 272 -15.88 -5.09 2.75
C VAL A 272 -17.14 -5.45 1.97
N HIS A 273 -17.98 -4.45 1.75
CA HIS A 273 -19.12 -4.57 0.85
C HIS A 273 -18.64 -4.37 -0.57
N TYR A 274 -18.95 -5.33 -1.44
CA TYR A 274 -18.56 -5.29 -2.84
C TYR A 274 -19.74 -5.62 -3.76
N ASN A 275 -19.58 -5.33 -5.05
CA ASN A 275 -20.57 -5.68 -6.07
C ASN A 275 -19.90 -5.99 -7.41
N GLY A 276 -20.61 -6.65 -8.32
CA GLY A 276 -20.16 -6.78 -9.71
C GLY A 276 -19.15 -7.88 -10.02
N LEU A 277 -18.99 -8.85 -9.11
CA LEU A 277 -18.16 -10.04 -9.31
C LEU A 277 -18.92 -11.16 -10.04
N GLU A 278 -19.21 -10.91 -11.32
CA GLU A 278 -19.84 -11.85 -12.24
C GLU A 278 -18.86 -12.23 -13.35
N CYS A 279 -18.70 -13.52 -13.60
CA CYS A 279 -17.88 -14.06 -14.67
C CYS A 279 -18.36 -13.54 -16.03
N LYS A 280 -17.46 -12.94 -16.82
CA LYS A 280 -17.70 -12.59 -18.22
C LYS A 280 -17.03 -13.55 -19.19
N THR A 281 -15.94 -14.18 -18.77
CA THR A 281 -15.23 -15.21 -19.52
C THR A 281 -14.74 -16.31 -18.58
N PRO A 282 -14.47 -17.53 -19.08
CA PRO A 282 -14.83 -18.04 -20.41
C PRO A 282 -16.36 -18.26 -20.54
N GLU A 283 -16.85 -18.59 -21.74
CA GLU A 283 -18.30 -18.60 -22.05
C GLU A 283 -19.08 -19.62 -21.19
N GLU A 284 -18.42 -20.69 -20.75
CA GLU A 284 -18.99 -21.75 -19.91
C GLU A 284 -19.48 -21.23 -18.56
N TYR A 285 -18.81 -20.20 -18.01
CA TYR A 285 -19.14 -19.61 -16.71
C TYR A 285 -19.76 -18.22 -16.83
N LYS A 286 -20.03 -17.73 -18.03
CA LYS A 286 -20.53 -16.38 -18.23
C LYS A 286 -21.87 -16.18 -17.52
N GLY A 287 -21.98 -15.06 -16.82
CA GLY A 287 -23.14 -14.73 -15.98
C GLY A 287 -23.13 -15.42 -14.62
N TRP A 288 -22.16 -16.30 -14.33
CA TRP A 288 -22.07 -16.91 -13.01
C TRP A 288 -21.49 -15.92 -12.00
N PRO A 289 -22.00 -15.89 -10.77
CA PRO A 289 -21.28 -15.27 -9.67
C PRO A 289 -19.91 -15.93 -9.52
N VAL A 290 -18.83 -15.15 -9.37
CA VAL A 290 -17.47 -15.69 -9.20
C VAL A 290 -17.40 -16.68 -8.03
N GLY A 291 -18.14 -16.42 -6.96
CA GLY A 291 -18.20 -17.34 -5.83
C GLY A 291 -18.82 -18.70 -6.13
N LYS A 292 -19.71 -18.79 -7.11
CA LYS A 292 -20.24 -20.08 -7.61
C LYS A 292 -19.16 -20.83 -8.38
N TYR A 293 -18.45 -20.15 -9.28
CA TYR A 293 -17.34 -20.73 -10.03
C TYR A 293 -16.26 -21.30 -9.08
N VAL A 294 -15.79 -20.51 -8.10
CA VAL A 294 -14.74 -20.96 -7.18
C VAL A 294 -15.18 -22.17 -6.35
N ARG A 295 -16.44 -22.24 -5.92
CA ARG A 295 -16.96 -23.43 -5.22
C ARG A 295 -16.93 -24.66 -6.13
N SER A 296 -17.39 -24.52 -7.38
CA SER A 296 -17.43 -25.62 -8.35
C SER A 296 -16.05 -26.17 -8.72
N TYR A 297 -15.01 -25.32 -8.68
CA TYR A 297 -13.63 -25.72 -8.97
C TYR A 297 -13.10 -26.81 -8.00
N TYR A 298 -13.62 -26.88 -6.77
CA TYR A 298 -13.21 -27.85 -5.76
C TYR A 298 -14.21 -28.99 -5.55
N GLU A 299 -15.33 -29.04 -6.27
CA GLU A 299 -16.34 -30.10 -6.14
C GLU A 299 -15.79 -31.49 -6.52
N GLU A 300 -14.79 -31.55 -7.40
CA GLU A 300 -14.11 -32.78 -7.80
C GLU A 300 -12.93 -33.17 -6.87
N CYS A 301 -12.56 -32.33 -5.91
CA CYS A 301 -11.49 -32.64 -4.96
C CYS A 301 -12.03 -33.58 -3.86
N PRO A 302 -11.36 -34.72 -3.58
CA PRO A 302 -11.75 -35.61 -2.49
C PRO A 302 -11.83 -34.84 -1.17
N LYS A 303 -13.01 -34.87 -0.53
CA LYS A 303 -13.30 -34.13 0.71
C LYS A 303 -12.28 -34.42 1.84
N ASP A 304 -11.64 -35.58 1.79
CA ASP A 304 -10.62 -36.04 2.74
C ASP A 304 -9.28 -35.30 2.66
N LYS A 305 -9.07 -34.44 1.65
CA LYS A 305 -7.86 -33.61 1.46
C LYS A 305 -8.10 -32.11 1.57
N LEU A 306 -9.34 -31.68 1.80
CA LEU A 306 -9.66 -30.28 2.02
C LEU A 306 -9.40 -29.95 3.50
N PRO A 307 -8.74 -28.82 3.84
CA PRO A 307 -8.72 -28.32 5.20
C PRO A 307 -10.17 -28.18 5.68
N ALA A 308 -10.48 -28.65 6.89
CA ALA A 308 -11.79 -28.44 7.49
C ALA A 308 -11.97 -26.93 7.74
N TYR A 309 -12.56 -26.23 6.78
CA TYR A 309 -13.06 -24.88 6.98
C TYR A 309 -14.39 -24.97 7.74
N PRO A 310 -14.67 -24.05 8.66
CA PRO A 310 -15.95 -24.04 9.36
C PRO A 310 -17.11 -23.96 8.37
N GLU A 311 -17.92 -25.01 8.32
CA GLU A 311 -19.26 -25.00 7.70
C GLU A 311 -20.16 -24.07 8.53
N THR A 312 -20.02 -22.77 8.33
CA THR A 312 -21.02 -21.81 8.80
C THR A 312 -21.37 -20.87 7.67
N PHE A 313 -22.66 -20.85 7.35
CA PHE A 313 -23.35 -20.06 6.33
C PHE A 313 -23.33 -20.62 4.91
N ASP A 314 -23.85 -21.85 4.79
CA ASP A 314 -24.86 -22.09 3.77
C ASP A 314 -26.10 -21.25 4.12
N GLN A 315 -26.32 -20.19 3.35
CA GLN A 315 -27.63 -19.57 3.17
C GLN A 315 -27.63 -18.84 1.83
N ASP A 316 -27.49 -19.62 0.76
CA ASP A 316 -28.06 -19.26 -0.54
C ASP A 316 -29.53 -19.70 -0.51
N THR A 317 -30.41 -18.91 0.12
CA THR A 317 -31.85 -18.94 -0.14
C THR A 317 -32.42 -17.53 -0.01
N GLU A 318 -32.98 -17.08 -1.13
CA GLU A 318 -34.02 -16.04 -1.26
C GLU A 318 -33.56 -14.57 -1.18
N ASP A 319 -33.31 -14.02 -2.36
CA ASP A 319 -33.70 -12.65 -2.72
C ASP A 319 -35.13 -12.39 -2.19
N ASP A 320 -35.28 -11.57 -1.13
CA ASP A 320 -36.38 -10.58 -0.94
C ASP A 320 -36.53 -10.00 0.48
N ASP A 321 -35.72 -10.33 1.49
CA ASP A 321 -35.98 -9.89 2.89
C ASP A 321 -34.91 -8.97 3.53
N TRP A 322 -34.08 -8.30 2.73
CA TRP A 322 -33.04 -7.38 3.23
C TRP A 322 -33.54 -6.01 3.72
N GLU A 323 -34.84 -5.70 3.65
CA GLU A 323 -35.43 -4.45 4.18
C GLU A 323 -35.93 -4.52 5.64
N LYS A 324 -35.81 -5.65 6.36
CA LYS A 324 -36.45 -5.81 7.68
C LYS A 324 -35.57 -5.95 8.92
N ILE A 325 -34.25 -6.07 8.80
CA ILE A 325 -33.36 -6.23 9.97
C ILE A 325 -32.49 -4.99 10.16
N HIS A 326 -33.11 -3.82 10.30
CA HIS A 326 -32.46 -2.58 10.75
C HIS A 326 -33.26 -1.93 11.88
N ARG A 327 -33.57 -2.71 12.92
CA ARG A 327 -33.89 -2.18 14.26
C ARG A 327 -33.31 -3.08 15.33
N ASP A 328 -32.60 -2.44 16.25
CA ASP A 328 -32.02 -2.96 17.48
C ASP A 328 -30.81 -3.88 17.33
N HIS A 329 -29.62 -3.36 17.67
CA HIS A 329 -28.97 -3.78 18.91
C HIS A 329 -27.89 -2.80 19.36
N THR A 330 -28.14 -2.27 20.55
CA THR A 330 -27.28 -1.44 21.37
C THR A 330 -26.09 -2.22 21.96
N ALA A 331 -25.01 -1.47 22.16
CA ALA A 331 -23.79 -1.73 22.93
C ALA A 331 -23.77 -2.95 23.88
N LYS A 332 -22.76 -3.83 23.70
CA LYS A 332 -22.19 -4.64 24.80
C LYS A 332 -20.65 -4.63 24.74
N LYS A 333 -20.05 -3.78 25.57
CA LYS A 333 -18.63 -3.85 25.96
C LYS A 333 -18.37 -5.14 26.74
N HIS A 334 -17.38 -5.93 26.33
CA HIS A 334 -16.84 -7.02 27.15
C HIS A 334 -15.45 -6.62 27.68
N ARG A 335 -15.27 -6.69 29.00
CA ARG A 335 -13.98 -6.55 29.69
C ARG A 335 -13.29 -7.91 29.69
N VAL A 336 -12.02 -7.96 29.30
CA VAL A 336 -11.16 -9.13 29.49
C VAL A 336 -10.23 -8.87 30.68
N ARG A 337 -10.16 -9.83 31.61
CA ARG A 337 -9.33 -9.81 32.81
C ARG A 337 -8.20 -10.82 32.56
N ILE A 338 -6.95 -10.36 32.53
CA ILE A 338 -5.76 -11.22 32.35
C ILE A 338 -5.18 -11.50 33.74
N THR A 339 -5.02 -12.78 34.06
CA THR A 339 -4.30 -13.25 35.26
C THR A 339 -2.92 -13.73 34.82
N ILE A 340 -1.86 -13.15 35.37
CA ILE A 340 -0.49 -13.63 35.20
C ILE A 340 -0.24 -14.66 36.31
N VAL A 341 0.14 -15.87 35.94
CA VAL A 341 0.66 -16.88 36.87
C VAL A 341 2.18 -16.86 36.73
N GLY A 342 2.86 -16.69 37.86
CA GLY A 342 4.31 -16.46 37.97
C GLY A 342 5.19 -17.69 37.77
#